data_AF-A0A257RWL3-F1
#
_entry.id   AF-A0A257RWL3-F1
#
_cell.length_a   1.000
_cell.length_b   1.000
_cell.length_c   1.000
_cell.angle_alpha   90.00
_cell.angle_beta   90.00
_cell.angle_gamma   90.00
#
_symmetry.space_group_name_H-M   'P 1'
#
loop_
_entity.id
_entity.type
_entity.pdbx_description
1 polymer ?
#
loop_
_entity_poly.entity_id
_entity_poly.type
_entity_poly.pdbx_seq_one_letter_code
_entity_poly.pdbx_strand_id
1 'polypeptide(L)'
;MAPGVTFWDAGEFITAAHSLGIPHPPGTPLFVLLLNVWARLLGTALPYAVATNLFSAACTAAAAGTAAWLLASRRGMGMAAVAGAMCAAAMSTVWMNATETEVYAASLLLAMLTLAAAERASREDGYRWLALTAYLVALAVPLHLSALVATPAAIVLVAQRAEGIDIERAAMLGGVWVLTIGAGRMVMPLAAIGVLAVLAAAVAHGMRRGARRAGSAAAALIGASVLALSVVLFLLIRARFDPFINQGDPSTWAALADAVARRQYDVAPLWPRQAPAWIQLANVGQYADWQVALGLGATVLPSVGRSVATVTFLALGVYGAARHRENDRRTWRALLVLLACGSLGVAAYLNLKAGPSIGAGVLPDSAPHEARERDYFFALAFWTWGLWAG
;
A
#
# COMPACT_ATOMS: atom_id res chain seq x y z
N MET A 1 -19.28 10.64 1.68
CA MET A 1 -19.37 9.24 1.24
C MET A 1 -20.37 9.17 0.10
N ALA A 2 -20.07 8.41 -0.96
CA ALA A 2 -20.99 8.27 -2.09
C ALA A 2 -22.29 7.54 -1.66
N PRO A 3 -23.48 8.00 -2.12
CA PRO A 3 -24.76 7.41 -1.73
C PRO A 3 -25.06 6.08 -2.43
N GLY A 4 -24.20 5.63 -3.35
CA GLY A 4 -24.39 4.42 -4.15
C GLY A 4 -23.15 4.05 -4.95
N VAL A 5 -23.34 3.46 -6.12
CA VAL A 5 -22.27 3.02 -7.02
C VAL A 5 -21.58 4.23 -7.66
N THR A 6 -20.24 4.26 -7.62
CA THR A 6 -19.42 5.26 -8.33
C THR A 6 -18.88 4.70 -9.64
N PHE A 7 -18.27 5.57 -10.44
CA PHE A 7 -17.70 5.21 -11.75
C PHE A 7 -16.42 4.35 -11.58
N TRP A 8 -15.95 3.72 -12.66
CA TRP A 8 -14.81 2.79 -12.68
C TRP A 8 -15.05 1.44 -11.97
N ASP A 9 -14.14 1.05 -11.07
CA ASP A 9 -14.02 -0.33 -10.59
C ASP A 9 -15.00 -0.61 -9.44
N ALA A 10 -15.53 0.43 -8.79
CA ALA A 10 -16.42 0.31 -7.64
C ALA A 10 -17.65 -0.57 -7.92
N GLY A 11 -18.31 -0.41 -9.07
CA GLY A 11 -19.47 -1.24 -9.44
C GLY A 11 -19.12 -2.72 -9.59
N GLU A 12 -17.95 -3.01 -10.14
CA GLU A 12 -17.43 -4.37 -10.25
C GLU A 12 -17.12 -4.95 -8.87
N PHE A 13 -16.37 -4.23 -8.02
CA PHE A 13 -16.04 -4.69 -6.67
C PHE A 13 -17.27 -4.93 -5.81
N ILE A 14 -18.27 -4.05 -5.87
CA ILE A 14 -19.54 -4.21 -5.15
C ILE A 14 -20.24 -5.49 -5.61
N THR A 15 -20.33 -5.72 -6.92
CA THR A 15 -21.02 -6.88 -7.49
C THR A 15 -20.26 -8.19 -7.21
N ALA A 16 -18.93 -8.16 -7.32
CA ALA A 16 -18.06 -9.28 -6.98
C ALA A 16 -18.14 -9.60 -5.49
N ALA A 17 -18.08 -8.61 -4.60
CA ALA A 17 -18.28 -8.81 -3.16
C ALA A 17 -19.65 -9.42 -2.87
N HIS A 18 -20.74 -8.89 -3.47
CA HIS A 18 -22.10 -9.39 -3.23
C HIS A 18 -22.26 -10.87 -3.60
N SER A 19 -21.76 -11.25 -4.78
CA SER A 19 -21.85 -12.60 -5.33
C SER A 19 -20.69 -13.53 -4.94
N LEU A 20 -19.74 -13.03 -4.14
CA LEU A 20 -18.44 -13.67 -3.91
C LEU A 20 -17.74 -14.03 -5.23
N GLY A 21 -17.82 -13.19 -6.25
CA GLY A 21 -17.15 -13.35 -7.54
C GLY A 21 -15.68 -12.96 -7.53
N ILE A 22 -15.06 -12.99 -8.72
CA ILE A 22 -13.66 -12.67 -8.97
C ILE A 22 -13.60 -11.46 -9.90
N PRO A 23 -13.26 -10.25 -9.40
CA PRO A 23 -13.12 -9.05 -10.22
C PRO A 23 -11.84 -9.12 -11.06
N HIS A 24 -11.58 -8.07 -11.84
CA HIS A 24 -10.40 -7.95 -12.69
C HIS A 24 -9.08 -8.39 -12.00
N PRO A 25 -8.13 -9.01 -12.74
CA PRO A 25 -6.88 -9.50 -12.15
C PRO A 25 -6.12 -8.42 -11.36
N PRO A 26 -5.53 -8.76 -10.19
CA PRO A 26 -5.29 -10.11 -9.70
C PRO A 26 -6.46 -10.70 -8.88
N GLY A 27 -7.66 -10.12 -8.95
CA GLY A 27 -8.88 -10.61 -8.29
C GLY A 27 -9.05 -10.16 -6.83
N THR A 28 -7.97 -9.77 -6.14
CA THR A 28 -8.02 -9.17 -4.78
C THR A 28 -8.90 -9.95 -3.77
N PRO A 29 -8.72 -11.28 -3.64
CA PRO A 29 -9.64 -12.15 -2.92
C PRO A 29 -9.88 -11.76 -1.46
N LEU A 30 -8.87 -11.19 -0.77
CA LEU A 30 -9.06 -10.72 0.60
C LEU A 30 -10.02 -9.53 0.66
N PHE A 31 -9.93 -8.60 -0.30
CA PHE A 31 -10.81 -7.44 -0.36
C PHE A 31 -12.28 -7.86 -0.56
N VAL A 32 -12.52 -8.75 -1.53
CA VAL A 32 -13.85 -9.31 -1.83
C VAL A 32 -14.46 -9.98 -0.59
N LEU A 33 -13.67 -10.80 0.11
CA LEU A 33 -14.11 -11.49 1.33
C LEU A 33 -14.44 -10.51 2.46
N LEU A 34 -13.59 -9.51 2.71
CA LEU A 34 -13.80 -8.50 3.75
C LEU A 34 -15.04 -7.65 3.47
N LEU A 35 -15.22 -7.19 2.22
CA LEU A 35 -16.40 -6.45 1.80
C LEU A 35 -17.67 -7.28 1.96
N ASN A 36 -17.65 -8.56 1.57
CA ASN A 36 -18.81 -9.43 1.68
C ASN A 36 -19.27 -9.58 3.14
N VAL A 37 -18.33 -9.87 4.05
CA VAL A 37 -18.63 -10.02 5.48
C VAL A 37 -19.13 -8.70 6.06
N TRP A 38 -18.41 -7.60 5.81
CA TRP A 38 -18.78 -6.27 6.30
C TRP A 38 -20.19 -5.84 5.85
N ALA A 39 -20.46 -5.92 4.55
CA ALA A 39 -21.72 -5.48 4.00
C ALA A 39 -22.90 -6.36 4.43
N ARG A 40 -22.68 -7.67 4.65
CA ARG A 40 -23.72 -8.57 5.20
C ARG A 40 -24.02 -8.27 6.67
N LEU A 41 -22.99 -7.94 7.47
CA LEU A 41 -23.18 -7.55 8.88
C LEU A 41 -24.01 -6.26 9.01
N LEU A 42 -23.85 -5.32 8.08
CA LEU A 42 -24.58 -4.06 8.07
C LEU A 42 -25.86 -4.08 7.21
N GLY A 43 -26.12 -5.17 6.49
CA GLY A 43 -27.16 -5.26 5.46
C GLY A 43 -28.59 -5.15 5.97
N THR A 44 -28.81 -5.26 7.29
CA THR A 44 -30.11 -5.01 7.93
C THR A 44 -30.39 -3.51 8.11
N ALA A 45 -29.35 -2.67 8.11
CA ALA A 45 -29.43 -1.24 8.37
C ALA A 45 -29.09 -0.38 7.14
N LEU A 46 -28.26 -0.88 6.23
CA LEU A 46 -27.74 -0.13 5.08
C LEU A 46 -27.89 -0.91 3.78
N PRO A 47 -28.17 -0.23 2.65
CA PRO A 47 -28.03 -0.83 1.32
C PRO A 47 -26.61 -1.35 1.11
N TYR A 48 -26.47 -2.47 0.40
CA TYR A 48 -25.19 -3.15 0.23
C TYR A 48 -24.08 -2.23 -0.31
N ALA A 49 -24.37 -1.42 -1.35
CA ALA A 49 -23.42 -0.45 -1.90
C ALA A 49 -23.01 0.66 -0.92
N VAL A 50 -23.92 1.09 -0.05
CA VAL A 50 -23.62 2.08 1.00
C VAL A 50 -22.74 1.45 2.07
N ALA A 51 -23.02 0.20 2.45
CA ALA A 51 -22.22 -0.53 3.42
C ALA A 51 -20.77 -0.75 2.93
N THR A 52 -20.56 -1.07 1.64
CA THR A 52 -19.22 -1.19 1.05
C THR A 52 -18.50 0.16 0.93
N ASN A 53 -19.19 1.25 0.59
CA ASN A 53 -18.56 2.59 0.63
C ASN A 53 -18.15 2.98 2.07
N LEU A 54 -18.97 2.61 3.06
CA LEU A 54 -18.65 2.80 4.47
C LEU A 54 -17.45 1.96 4.91
N PHE A 55 -17.22 0.78 4.31
CA PHE A 55 -16.00 0.00 4.57
C PHE A 55 -14.74 0.79 4.23
N SER A 56 -14.70 1.44 3.06
CA SER A 56 -13.56 2.28 2.68
C SER A 56 -13.33 3.43 3.66
N ALA A 57 -14.42 4.11 4.07
CA ALA A 57 -14.32 5.17 5.07
C ALA A 57 -13.80 4.65 6.42
N ALA A 58 -14.27 3.48 6.87
CA ALA A 58 -13.82 2.84 8.09
C ALA A 58 -12.34 2.43 8.00
N CYS A 59 -11.89 1.91 6.85
CA CYS A 59 -10.49 1.58 6.62
C CYS A 59 -9.60 2.81 6.69
N THR A 60 -9.96 3.92 6.02
CA THR A 60 -9.19 5.16 6.07
C THR A 60 -9.17 5.77 7.48
N ALA A 61 -10.29 5.75 8.21
CA ALA A 61 -10.36 6.20 9.59
C ALA A 61 -9.47 5.34 10.52
N ALA A 62 -9.50 4.01 10.35
CA ALA A 62 -8.63 3.10 11.10
C ALA A 62 -7.15 3.29 10.74
N ALA A 63 -6.83 3.59 9.48
CA ALA A 63 -5.47 3.93 9.04
C ALA A 63 -5.00 5.23 9.72
N ALA A 64 -5.86 6.24 9.79
CA ALA A 64 -5.58 7.52 10.46
C ALA A 64 -5.37 7.32 11.96
N GLY A 65 -6.23 6.55 12.63
CA GLY A 65 -6.06 6.18 14.04
C GLY A 65 -4.77 5.41 14.30
N THR A 66 -4.39 4.51 13.39
CA THR A 66 -3.13 3.74 13.49
C THR A 66 -1.90 4.65 13.31
N ALA A 67 -1.94 5.57 12.35
CA ALA A 67 -0.87 6.55 12.14
C ALA A 67 -0.76 7.54 13.30
N ALA A 68 -1.88 8.03 13.80
CA ALA A 68 -1.92 8.86 15.01
C ALA A 68 -1.34 8.10 16.20
N TRP A 69 -1.68 6.83 16.41
CA TRP A 69 -1.08 6.00 17.47
C TRP A 69 0.43 5.84 17.30
N LEU A 70 0.90 5.59 16.07
CA LEU A 70 2.32 5.44 15.75
C LEU A 70 3.11 6.69 16.17
N LEU A 71 2.60 7.86 15.83
CA LEU A 71 3.23 9.16 16.09
C LEU A 71 3.01 9.68 17.53
N ALA A 72 1.83 9.45 18.11
CA ALA A 72 1.43 9.91 19.44
C ALA A 72 2.11 9.13 20.57
N SER A 73 2.66 7.95 20.30
CA SER A 73 3.40 7.14 21.28
C SER A 73 4.69 7.82 21.83
N ARG A 74 4.92 9.09 21.47
CA ARG A 74 6.09 9.91 21.77
C ARG A 74 5.69 11.14 22.58
N ARG A 75 6.53 11.51 23.56
CA ARG A 75 6.25 12.59 24.52
C ARG A 75 5.94 13.90 23.79
N GLY A 76 4.80 14.52 24.11
CA GLY A 76 4.43 15.85 23.61
C GLY A 76 3.82 15.90 22.20
N MET A 77 3.67 14.76 21.50
CA MET A 77 3.22 14.73 20.10
C MET A 77 1.73 14.38 19.92
N GLY A 78 0.96 14.16 20.99
CA GLY A 78 -0.40 13.60 20.88
C GLY A 78 -1.34 14.40 19.97
N MET A 79 -1.45 15.71 20.18
CA MET A 79 -2.34 16.56 19.37
C MET A 79 -1.81 16.76 17.94
N ALA A 80 -0.50 16.90 17.77
CA ALA A 80 0.14 16.99 16.45
C ALA A 80 -0.03 15.68 15.65
N ALA A 81 0.05 14.52 16.30
CA ALA A 81 -0.17 13.23 15.67
C ALA A 81 -1.61 13.05 15.17
N VAL A 82 -2.60 13.54 15.94
CA VAL A 82 -4.00 13.56 15.50
C VAL A 82 -4.21 14.55 14.36
N ALA A 83 -3.66 15.76 14.46
CA ALA A 83 -3.73 16.77 13.40
C ALA A 83 -3.10 16.28 12.09
N GLY A 84 -1.90 15.72 12.15
CA GLY A 84 -1.21 15.11 11.01
C GLY A 84 -1.99 13.94 10.41
N ALA A 85 -2.58 13.07 11.24
CA ALA A 85 -3.41 11.97 10.73
C ALA A 85 -4.70 12.45 10.05
N MET A 86 -5.35 13.49 10.59
CA MET A 86 -6.51 14.13 9.96
C MET A 86 -6.12 14.80 8.64
N CYS A 87 -4.98 15.49 8.61
CA CYS A 87 -4.44 16.11 7.40
C CYS A 87 -4.13 15.06 6.34
N ALA A 88 -3.46 13.96 6.69
CA ALA A 88 -3.19 12.83 5.79
C ALA A 88 -4.47 12.19 5.23
N ALA A 89 -5.51 12.03 6.06
CA ALA A 89 -6.82 11.52 5.61
C ALA A 89 -7.59 12.50 4.72
N ALA A 90 -7.33 13.81 4.84
CA ALA A 90 -7.96 14.86 4.05
C ALA A 90 -7.27 15.14 2.71
N MET A 91 -6.10 14.54 2.44
CA MET A 91 -5.44 14.66 1.13
C MET A 91 -6.38 14.16 0.03
N SER A 92 -6.55 14.94 -1.05
CA SER A 92 -7.57 14.70 -2.09
C SER A 92 -7.66 13.24 -2.55
N THR A 93 -6.52 12.62 -2.86
CA THR A 93 -6.48 11.22 -3.30
C THR A 93 -6.91 10.25 -2.20
N VAL A 94 -6.46 10.47 -0.96
CA VAL A 94 -6.82 9.61 0.17
C VAL A 94 -8.30 9.76 0.51
N TRP A 95 -8.81 10.99 0.51
CA TRP A 95 -10.20 11.30 0.75
C TRP A 95 -11.11 10.68 -0.31
N MET A 96 -10.77 10.81 -1.59
CA MET A 96 -11.55 10.23 -2.69
C MET A 96 -11.69 8.71 -2.51
N ASN A 97 -10.57 8.01 -2.28
CA ASN A 97 -10.55 6.57 -1.99
C ASN A 97 -11.34 6.19 -0.72
N ALA A 98 -11.49 7.09 0.24
CA ALA A 98 -12.29 6.85 1.45
C ALA A 98 -13.81 6.94 1.19
N THR A 99 -14.23 7.51 0.07
CA THR A 99 -15.66 7.78 -0.22
C THR A 99 -16.33 6.80 -1.16
N GLU A 100 -15.58 5.87 -1.73
CA GLU A 100 -16.05 4.88 -2.70
C GLU A 100 -15.48 3.48 -2.45
N THR A 101 -16.11 2.45 -3.02
CA THR A 101 -15.70 1.04 -2.86
C THR A 101 -14.47 0.74 -3.72
N GLU A 102 -13.29 1.09 -3.22
CA GLU A 102 -12.01 0.90 -3.88
C GLU A 102 -11.01 0.19 -2.96
N VAL A 103 -10.10 -0.59 -3.57
CA VAL A 103 -9.10 -1.40 -2.85
C VAL A 103 -8.07 -0.56 -2.09
N TYR A 104 -7.88 0.69 -2.48
CA TYR A 104 -6.79 1.54 -1.99
C TYR A 104 -6.95 1.94 -0.51
N ALA A 105 -8.18 2.13 -0.02
CA ALA A 105 -8.42 2.43 1.40
C ALA A 105 -8.02 1.24 2.30
N ALA A 106 -8.38 0.02 1.91
CA ALA A 106 -7.98 -1.20 2.60
C ALA A 106 -6.46 -1.42 2.51
N SER A 107 -5.87 -1.15 1.34
CA SER A 107 -4.41 -1.21 1.17
C SER A 107 -3.66 -0.23 2.06
N LEU A 108 -4.19 0.99 2.23
CA LEU A 108 -3.62 2.01 3.12
C LEU A 108 -3.67 1.56 4.58
N LEU A 109 -4.81 1.00 5.02
CA LEU A 109 -4.92 0.41 6.35
C LEU A 109 -3.90 -0.72 6.55
N LEU A 110 -3.76 -1.64 5.59
CA LEU A 110 -2.77 -2.73 5.68
C LEU A 110 -1.34 -2.19 5.79
N ALA A 111 -1.00 -1.14 5.04
CA ALA A 111 0.29 -0.47 5.15
C ALA A 111 0.52 0.12 6.55
N MET A 112 -0.47 0.83 7.11
CA MET A 112 -0.36 1.41 8.45
C MET A 112 -0.28 0.35 9.55
N LEU A 113 -1.05 -0.73 9.46
CA LEU A 113 -0.96 -1.87 10.38
C LEU A 113 0.41 -2.56 10.29
N THR A 114 0.98 -2.67 9.09
CA THR A 114 2.33 -3.24 8.88
C THR A 114 3.38 -2.39 9.60
N LEU A 115 3.31 -1.06 9.50
CA LEU A 115 4.23 -0.16 10.21
C LEU A 115 4.01 -0.21 11.73
N ALA A 116 2.76 -0.30 12.20
CA ALA A 116 2.46 -0.42 13.62
C ALA A 116 2.99 -1.74 14.22
N ALA A 117 2.83 -2.86 13.50
CA ALA A 117 3.40 -4.15 13.89
C ALA A 117 4.93 -4.12 13.88
N ALA A 118 5.54 -3.50 12.87
CA ALA A 118 6.99 -3.32 12.77
C ALA A 118 7.55 -2.47 13.93
N GLU A 119 6.86 -1.39 14.30
CA GLU A 119 7.20 -0.53 15.44
C GLU A 119 7.15 -1.28 16.78
N ARG A 120 6.24 -2.25 16.91
CA ARG A 120 6.21 -3.16 18.08
C ARG A 120 7.35 -4.17 18.04
N ALA A 121 7.63 -4.76 16.87
CA ALA A 121 8.66 -5.77 16.68
C ALA A 121 10.09 -5.27 16.97
N SER A 122 10.35 -3.99 16.77
CA SER A 122 11.62 -3.32 17.09
C SER A 122 11.79 -2.98 18.57
N ARG A 123 10.70 -2.93 19.35
CA ARG A 123 10.73 -2.69 20.81
C ARG A 123 10.73 -3.98 21.62
N GLU A 124 10.16 -5.05 21.09
CA GLU A 124 10.05 -6.33 21.78
C GLU A 124 11.11 -7.32 21.28
N ASP A 125 11.64 -8.16 22.17
CA ASP A 125 12.59 -9.23 21.81
C ASP A 125 11.90 -10.45 21.21
N GLY A 126 10.60 -10.64 21.48
CA GLY A 126 9.83 -11.76 20.91
C GLY A 126 9.62 -11.64 19.40
N TYR A 127 9.39 -12.77 18.73
CA TYR A 127 9.13 -12.82 17.29
C TYR A 127 7.65 -12.66 16.91
N ARG A 128 6.74 -12.55 17.89
CA ARG A 128 5.29 -12.46 17.60
C ARG A 128 4.94 -11.30 16.67
N TRP A 129 5.49 -10.12 16.93
CA TRP A 129 5.24 -8.93 16.13
C TRP A 129 6.02 -8.95 14.82
N LEU A 130 7.18 -9.59 14.79
CA LEU A 130 7.94 -9.78 13.56
C LEU A 130 7.20 -10.75 12.61
N ALA A 131 6.65 -11.84 13.14
CA ALA A 131 5.81 -12.77 12.41
C ALA A 131 4.49 -12.12 11.97
N LEU A 132 3.86 -11.29 12.81
CA LEU A 132 2.70 -10.50 12.40
C LEU A 132 3.06 -9.50 11.29
N THR A 133 4.22 -8.83 11.37
CA THR A 133 4.69 -7.95 10.31
C THR A 133 4.88 -8.72 9.01
N ALA A 134 5.49 -9.91 9.06
CA ALA A 134 5.64 -10.79 7.90
C ALA A 134 4.29 -11.24 7.31
N TYR A 135 3.32 -11.60 8.17
CA TYR A 135 1.96 -11.91 7.77
C TYR A 135 1.29 -10.76 7.01
N LEU A 136 1.36 -9.53 7.56
CA LEU A 136 0.76 -8.34 6.95
C LEU A 136 1.44 -7.94 5.64
N VAL A 137 2.77 -8.09 5.54
CA VAL A 137 3.50 -7.92 4.27
C VAL A 137 3.00 -8.92 3.22
N ALA A 138 2.88 -10.20 3.58
CA ALA A 138 2.42 -11.25 2.66
C ALA A 138 0.94 -11.09 2.26
N LEU A 139 0.08 -10.55 3.14
CA LEU A 139 -1.32 -10.24 2.85
C LEU A 139 -1.50 -9.18 1.75
N ALA A 140 -0.46 -8.43 1.40
CA ALA A 140 -0.55 -7.47 0.30
C ALA A 140 -0.83 -8.16 -1.06
N VAL A 141 -0.45 -9.43 -1.24
CA VAL A 141 -0.73 -10.18 -2.47
C VAL A 141 -2.23 -10.47 -2.65
N PRO A 142 -2.94 -11.11 -1.69
CA PRO A 142 -4.37 -11.32 -1.80
C PRO A 142 -5.21 -10.06 -1.58
N LEU A 143 -4.65 -8.97 -1.05
CA LEU A 143 -5.34 -7.68 -0.92
C LEU A 143 -5.03 -6.74 -2.09
N HIS A 144 -3.91 -6.02 -2.02
CA HIS A 144 -3.45 -5.12 -3.08
C HIS A 144 -1.96 -4.78 -2.90
N LEU A 145 -1.20 -4.82 -4.00
CA LEU A 145 0.27 -4.74 -3.95
C LEU A 145 0.81 -3.36 -3.58
N SER A 146 0.00 -2.30 -3.64
CA SER A 146 0.42 -0.98 -3.13
C SER A 146 0.78 -1.03 -1.65
N ALA A 147 0.23 -1.96 -0.85
CA ALA A 147 0.64 -2.13 0.54
C ALA A 147 2.11 -2.56 0.69
N LEU A 148 2.69 -3.26 -0.31
CA LEU A 148 4.11 -3.66 -0.28
C LEU A 148 5.08 -2.48 -0.35
N VAL A 149 4.61 -1.30 -0.79
CA VAL A 149 5.41 -0.07 -0.81
C VAL A 149 5.81 0.37 0.59
N ALA A 150 5.06 -0.03 1.63
CA ALA A 150 5.40 0.25 3.02
C ALA A 150 6.44 -0.70 3.61
N THR A 151 6.73 -1.83 2.97
CA THR A 151 7.65 -2.85 3.50
C THR A 151 9.07 -2.33 3.73
N PRO A 152 9.69 -1.53 2.84
CA PRO A 152 11.00 -0.92 3.12
C PRO A 152 11.01 -0.07 4.39
N ALA A 153 9.94 0.69 4.65
CA ALA A 153 9.81 1.47 5.88
C ALA A 153 9.65 0.55 7.11
N ALA A 154 8.91 -0.55 6.99
CA ALA A 154 8.80 -1.56 8.04
C ALA A 154 10.15 -2.24 8.35
N ILE A 155 10.96 -2.56 7.32
CA ILE A 155 12.32 -3.08 7.49
C ILE A 155 13.19 -2.09 8.27
N VAL A 156 13.12 -0.80 7.93
CA VAL A 156 13.85 0.25 8.65
C VAL A 156 13.38 0.41 10.10
N LEU A 157 12.09 0.23 10.40
CA LEU A 157 11.61 0.20 11.78
C LEU A 157 12.16 -0.99 12.55
N VAL A 158 12.04 -2.20 11.99
CA VAL A 158 12.51 -3.45 12.61
C VAL A 158 14.01 -3.44 12.86
N ALA A 159 14.79 -2.86 11.94
CA ALA A 159 16.24 -2.73 12.07
C ALA A 159 16.64 -1.84 13.26
N GLN A 160 15.86 -0.82 13.59
CA GLN A 160 16.24 0.19 14.59
C GLN A 160 15.78 -0.21 16.01
N ARG A 161 16.62 -0.97 16.73
CA ARG A 161 16.39 -1.39 18.13
C ARG A 161 17.04 -0.41 19.12
N ALA A 162 16.68 -0.56 20.40
CA ALA A 162 17.28 0.23 21.49
C ALA A 162 18.80 -0.01 21.63
N GLU A 163 19.25 -1.24 21.35
CA GLU A 163 20.66 -1.67 21.43
C GLU A 163 21.47 -1.30 20.18
N GLY A 164 20.84 -0.78 19.12
CA GLY A 164 21.49 -0.46 17.84
C GLY A 164 20.75 -1.03 16.63
N ILE A 165 21.49 -1.25 15.54
CA ILE A 165 20.93 -1.77 14.29
C ILE A 165 20.95 -3.30 14.29
N ASP A 166 19.78 -3.93 14.22
CA ASP A 166 19.60 -5.39 14.09
C ASP A 166 19.46 -5.76 12.61
N ILE A 167 20.61 -6.00 11.97
CA ILE A 167 20.65 -6.31 10.54
C ILE A 167 20.03 -7.68 10.22
N GLU A 168 20.05 -8.63 11.14
CA GLU A 168 19.46 -9.95 10.90
C GLU A 168 17.95 -9.91 10.86
N ARG A 169 17.29 -9.21 11.79
CA ARG A 169 15.83 -9.03 11.71
C ARG A 169 15.43 -8.25 10.45
N ALA A 170 16.22 -7.25 10.08
CA ALA A 170 16.03 -6.50 8.84
C ALA A 170 16.15 -7.43 7.62
N ALA A 171 17.17 -8.29 7.57
CA ALA A 171 17.40 -9.25 6.50
C ALA A 171 16.32 -10.34 6.45
N MET A 172 15.83 -10.81 7.61
CA MET A 172 14.67 -11.73 7.66
C MET A 172 13.44 -11.09 7.02
N LEU A 173 13.08 -9.86 7.41
CA LEU A 173 11.91 -9.19 6.83
C LEU A 173 12.14 -8.82 5.35
N GLY A 174 13.39 -8.52 4.96
CA GLY A 174 13.79 -8.39 3.55
C GLY A 174 13.59 -9.68 2.76
N GLY A 175 13.94 -10.83 3.33
CA GLY A 175 13.67 -12.14 2.74
C GLY A 175 12.18 -12.43 2.58
N VAL A 176 11.36 -12.06 3.57
CA VAL A 176 9.88 -12.13 3.46
C VAL A 176 9.37 -11.23 2.35
N TRP A 177 9.93 -10.03 2.19
CA TRP A 177 9.54 -9.11 1.12
C TRP A 177 9.85 -9.70 -0.26
N VAL A 178 11.05 -10.26 -0.46
CA VAL A 178 11.45 -10.94 -1.70
C VAL A 178 10.58 -12.17 -1.97
N LEU A 179 10.30 -12.98 -0.94
CA LEU A 179 9.37 -14.11 -1.01
C LEU A 179 8.00 -13.65 -1.52
N THR A 180 7.46 -12.58 -0.92
CA THR A 180 6.15 -12.04 -1.24
C THR A 180 6.08 -11.48 -2.65
N ILE A 181 7.13 -10.78 -3.12
CA ILE A 181 7.24 -10.32 -4.52
C ILE A 181 7.28 -11.52 -5.47
N GLY A 182 8.09 -12.55 -5.16
CA GLY A 182 8.17 -13.77 -5.95
C GLY A 182 6.83 -14.48 -6.07
N ALA A 183 6.09 -14.62 -4.97
CA ALA A 183 4.76 -15.21 -4.95
C ALA A 183 3.73 -14.37 -5.74
N GLY A 184 3.66 -13.06 -5.49
CA GLY A 184 2.72 -12.15 -6.15
C GLY A 184 3.01 -11.91 -7.63
N ARG A 185 4.18 -12.32 -8.14
CA ARG A 185 4.52 -12.33 -9.57
C ARG A 185 4.57 -13.73 -10.18
N MET A 186 4.30 -14.77 -9.39
CA MET A 186 4.48 -16.17 -9.77
C MET A 186 5.87 -16.49 -10.35
N VAL A 187 6.92 -15.94 -9.74
CA VAL A 187 8.33 -16.19 -10.06
C VAL A 187 8.94 -17.07 -8.95
N MET A 188 8.83 -18.38 -9.10
CA MET A 188 9.23 -19.35 -8.06
C MET A 188 10.71 -19.25 -7.64
N PRO A 189 11.68 -19.03 -8.55
CA PRO A 189 13.07 -18.83 -8.14
C PRO A 189 13.25 -17.63 -7.20
N LEU A 190 12.53 -16.52 -7.45
CA LEU A 190 12.57 -15.34 -6.60
C LEU A 190 11.94 -15.62 -5.22
N ALA A 191 10.83 -16.36 -5.19
CA ALA A 191 10.22 -16.80 -3.94
C ALA A 191 11.18 -17.66 -3.10
N ALA A 192 11.86 -18.62 -3.75
CA ALA A 192 12.86 -19.47 -3.11
C ALA A 192 14.06 -18.67 -2.56
N ILE A 193 14.56 -17.68 -3.32
CA ILE A 193 15.61 -16.76 -2.83
C ILE A 193 15.16 -16.04 -1.57
N GLY A 194 13.90 -15.58 -1.52
CA GLY A 194 13.32 -14.97 -0.31
C GLY A 194 13.33 -15.91 0.89
N VAL A 195 12.90 -17.16 0.72
CA VAL A 195 12.93 -18.19 1.78
C VAL A 195 14.36 -18.43 2.26
N LEU A 196 15.31 -18.61 1.33
CA LEU A 196 16.71 -18.83 1.66
C LEU A 196 17.32 -17.64 2.42
N ALA A 197 16.95 -16.40 2.05
CA ALA A 197 17.37 -15.20 2.76
C ALA A 197 16.84 -15.16 4.20
N VAL A 198 15.57 -15.55 4.43
CA VAL A 198 15.01 -15.68 5.79
C VAL A 198 15.80 -16.70 6.61
N LEU A 199 16.04 -17.89 6.03
CA LEU A 199 16.75 -18.97 6.70
C LEU A 199 18.20 -18.56 7.03
N ALA A 200 18.92 -17.97 6.08
CA ALA A 200 20.29 -17.52 6.28
C ALA A 200 20.38 -16.42 7.37
N ALA A 201 19.49 -15.43 7.32
CA ALA A 201 19.41 -14.38 8.33
C ALA A 201 19.07 -14.95 9.72
N ALA A 202 18.19 -15.95 9.79
CA ALA A 202 17.88 -16.62 11.04
C ALA A 202 19.04 -17.42 11.60
N VAL A 203 19.77 -18.17 10.79
CA VAL A 203 20.99 -18.87 11.23
C VAL A 203 21.99 -17.86 11.79
N ALA A 204 22.25 -16.76 11.07
CA ALA A 204 23.15 -15.70 11.54
C ALA A 204 22.71 -15.10 12.89
N HIS A 205 21.40 -14.86 13.06
CA HIS A 205 20.84 -14.39 14.34
C HIS A 205 21.01 -15.43 15.46
N GLY A 206 20.82 -16.71 15.13
CA GLY A 206 20.94 -17.85 16.04
C GLY A 206 22.37 -18.10 16.52
N MET A 207 23.38 -17.82 15.70
CA MET A 207 24.78 -17.90 16.12
C MET A 207 25.10 -16.89 17.24
N ARG A 208 24.38 -15.76 17.31
CA ARG A 208 24.58 -14.75 18.35
C ARG A 208 23.66 -14.93 19.57
N ARG A 209 22.42 -15.41 19.37
CA ARG A 209 21.37 -15.46 20.42
C ARG A 209 20.79 -16.84 20.73
N GLY A 210 21.33 -17.89 20.12
CA GLY A 210 20.98 -19.30 20.33
C GLY A 210 20.15 -19.92 19.19
N ALA A 211 20.54 -21.12 18.74
CA ALA A 211 19.99 -21.79 17.56
C ALA A 211 18.48 -22.11 17.64
N ARG A 212 17.96 -22.50 18.82
CA ARG A 212 16.52 -22.80 19.00
C ARG A 212 15.63 -21.58 18.74
N ARG A 213 16.08 -20.38 19.14
CA ARG A 213 15.34 -19.12 18.93
C ARG A 213 15.37 -18.70 17.45
N ALA A 214 16.42 -19.03 16.72
CA ALA A 214 16.52 -18.77 15.29
C ALA A 214 15.60 -19.67 14.45
N GLY A 215 15.60 -20.98 14.69
CA GLY A 215 14.74 -21.91 13.94
C GLY A 215 13.26 -21.58 14.11
N SER A 216 12.84 -21.24 15.34
CA SER A 216 11.47 -20.81 15.62
C SER A 216 11.10 -19.48 14.95
N ALA A 217 12.03 -18.52 14.85
CA ALA A 217 11.80 -17.27 14.13
C ALA A 217 11.56 -17.49 12.64
N ALA A 218 12.45 -18.23 11.96
CA ALA A 218 12.31 -18.51 10.53
C ALA A 218 11.00 -19.26 10.22
N ALA A 219 10.70 -20.30 11.01
CA ALA A 219 9.46 -21.05 10.85
C ALA A 219 8.22 -20.17 11.05
N ALA A 220 8.24 -19.26 12.05
CA ALA A 220 7.14 -18.34 12.29
C ALA A 220 6.94 -17.35 11.12
N LEU A 221 8.01 -16.79 10.57
CA LEU A 221 7.93 -15.82 9.47
C LEU A 221 7.48 -16.48 8.15
N ILE A 222 8.05 -17.64 7.82
CA ILE A 222 7.68 -18.39 6.61
C ILE A 222 6.25 -18.91 6.75
N GLY A 223 5.90 -19.52 7.89
CA GLY A 223 4.56 -20.02 8.17
C GLY A 223 3.50 -18.92 8.12
N ALA A 224 3.79 -17.76 8.72
CA ALA A 224 2.94 -16.57 8.62
C ALA A 224 2.75 -16.12 7.16
N SER A 225 3.83 -16.10 6.38
CA SER A 225 3.76 -15.71 4.96
C SER A 225 2.92 -16.69 4.13
N VAL A 226 3.11 -17.99 4.32
CA VAL A 226 2.32 -19.04 3.66
C VAL A 226 0.84 -18.95 4.05
N LEU A 227 0.55 -18.74 5.33
CA LEU A 227 -0.82 -18.55 5.81
C LEU A 227 -1.49 -17.35 5.15
N ALA A 228 -0.81 -16.20 5.08
CA ALA A 228 -1.33 -15.01 4.40
C ALA A 228 -1.57 -15.26 2.90
N LEU A 229 -0.60 -15.87 2.20
CA LEU A 229 -0.69 -16.16 0.76
C LEU A 229 -1.77 -17.20 0.44
N SER A 230 -2.13 -18.08 1.38
CA SER A 230 -3.16 -19.09 1.18
C SER A 230 -4.53 -18.52 0.80
N VAL A 231 -4.80 -17.25 1.13
CA VAL A 231 -6.04 -16.54 0.74
C VAL A 231 -6.19 -16.46 -0.79
N VAL A 232 -5.08 -16.49 -1.55
CA VAL A 232 -5.10 -16.53 -3.02
C VAL A 232 -5.83 -17.77 -3.55
N LEU A 233 -5.83 -18.89 -2.80
CA LEU A 233 -6.54 -20.12 -3.20
C LEU A 233 -8.06 -19.94 -3.27
N PHE A 234 -8.61 -18.88 -2.65
CA PHE A 234 -10.02 -18.51 -2.81
C PHE A 234 -10.39 -18.34 -4.29
N LEU A 235 -9.51 -17.74 -5.10
CA LEU A 235 -9.75 -17.54 -6.53
C LEU A 235 -9.93 -18.89 -7.26
N LEU A 236 -9.03 -19.84 -7.01
CA LEU A 236 -9.07 -21.18 -7.60
C LEU A 236 -10.32 -21.95 -7.22
N ILE A 237 -10.69 -21.89 -5.94
CA ILE A 237 -11.87 -22.57 -5.43
C ILE A 237 -13.12 -21.93 -6.04
N ARG A 238 -13.22 -20.59 -5.98
CA ARG A 238 -14.44 -19.88 -6.33
C ARG A 238 -14.74 -19.91 -7.82
N ALA A 239 -13.72 -19.81 -8.68
CA ALA A 239 -13.86 -19.88 -10.14
C ALA A 239 -14.54 -21.19 -10.60
N ARG A 240 -14.26 -22.32 -9.92
CA ARG A 240 -14.87 -23.64 -10.25
C ARG A 240 -16.36 -23.74 -9.96
N PHE A 241 -16.91 -22.78 -9.23
CA PHE A 241 -18.35 -22.65 -8.98
C PHE A 241 -19.01 -21.63 -9.92
N ASP A 242 -18.32 -21.20 -10.98
CA ASP A 242 -18.83 -20.33 -12.03
C ASP A 242 -19.60 -19.10 -11.51
N PRO A 243 -18.94 -18.21 -10.72
CA PRO A 243 -19.58 -17.02 -10.20
C PRO A 243 -19.98 -16.06 -11.33
N PHE A 244 -21.02 -15.26 -11.09
CA PHE A 244 -21.52 -14.27 -12.06
C PHE A 244 -20.43 -13.32 -12.59
N ILE A 245 -19.52 -12.86 -11.70
CA ILE A 245 -18.27 -12.21 -12.10
C ILE A 245 -17.15 -13.21 -11.89
N ASN A 246 -16.50 -13.64 -12.99
CA ASN A 246 -15.39 -14.59 -12.98
C ASN A 246 -14.26 -14.12 -13.93
N GLN A 247 -13.72 -12.93 -13.71
CA GLN A 247 -12.69 -12.37 -14.60
C GLN A 247 -11.42 -13.22 -14.60
N GLY A 248 -10.95 -13.56 -15.81
CA GLY A 248 -9.76 -14.38 -16.03
C GLY A 248 -9.94 -15.88 -15.73
N ASP A 249 -11.11 -16.32 -15.24
CA ASP A 249 -11.46 -17.70 -14.86
C ASP A 249 -10.29 -18.52 -14.30
N PRO A 250 -9.79 -18.23 -13.08
CA PRO A 250 -8.65 -18.93 -12.49
C PRO A 250 -9.01 -20.34 -11.97
N SER A 251 -9.81 -21.11 -12.71
CA SER A 251 -10.32 -22.45 -12.34
C SER A 251 -9.24 -23.56 -12.34
N THR A 252 -8.10 -23.30 -13.00
CA THR A 252 -6.92 -24.16 -13.04
C THR A 252 -5.69 -23.50 -12.40
N TRP A 253 -4.69 -24.29 -12.00
CA TRP A 253 -3.43 -23.75 -11.45
C TRP A 253 -2.69 -22.82 -12.42
N ALA A 254 -2.75 -23.11 -13.73
CA ALA A 254 -2.16 -22.27 -14.76
C ALA A 254 -2.88 -20.91 -14.87
N ALA A 255 -4.22 -20.93 -14.96
CA ALA A 255 -5.02 -19.71 -15.03
C ALA A 255 -4.91 -18.87 -13.74
N LEU A 256 -4.85 -19.51 -12.58
CA LEU A 256 -4.55 -18.85 -11.31
C LEU A 256 -3.19 -18.14 -11.36
N ALA A 257 -2.15 -18.82 -11.85
CA ALA A 257 -0.83 -18.23 -11.97
C ALA A 257 -0.84 -17.02 -12.91
N ASP A 258 -1.55 -17.10 -14.03
CA ASP A 258 -1.69 -16.00 -14.99
C ASP A 258 -2.42 -14.80 -14.38
N ALA A 259 -3.54 -15.04 -13.67
CA ALA A 259 -4.31 -14.01 -12.98
C ALA A 259 -3.50 -13.30 -11.89
N VAL A 260 -2.82 -14.03 -11.01
CA VAL A 260 -2.01 -13.44 -9.94
C VAL A 260 -0.82 -12.67 -10.52
N ALA A 261 -0.15 -13.25 -11.51
CA ALA A 261 0.97 -12.61 -12.20
C ALA A 261 0.55 -11.47 -13.14
N ARG A 262 -0.75 -11.27 -13.34
CA ARG A 262 -1.31 -10.21 -14.18
C ARG A 262 -0.84 -10.30 -15.63
N ARG A 263 -0.68 -11.52 -16.15
CA ARG A 263 -0.17 -11.77 -17.53
C ARG A 263 -1.12 -11.30 -18.62
N GLN A 264 -2.39 -11.07 -18.26
CA GLN A 264 -3.39 -10.49 -19.16
C GLN A 264 -3.11 -9.01 -19.45
N TYR A 265 -2.34 -8.35 -18.58
CA TYR A 265 -1.92 -6.97 -18.79
C TYR A 265 -0.50 -6.97 -19.36
N ASP A 266 -0.27 -6.15 -20.39
CA ASP A 266 1.07 -5.82 -20.88
C ASP A 266 1.79 -4.91 -19.88
N VAL A 267 2.13 -5.46 -18.70
CA VAL A 267 2.80 -4.72 -17.62
C VAL A 267 4.11 -4.18 -18.15
N ALA A 268 4.25 -2.85 -18.16
CA ALA A 268 5.42 -2.18 -18.69
C ALA A 268 6.71 -2.70 -18.02
N PRO A 269 7.78 -2.98 -18.79
CA PRO A 269 9.08 -3.27 -18.23
C PRO A 269 9.66 -2.01 -17.56
N LEU A 270 10.72 -2.16 -16.75
CA LEU A 270 11.40 -1.00 -16.16
C LEU A 270 12.08 -0.10 -17.20
N TRP A 271 12.51 -0.69 -18.32
CA TRP A 271 13.21 -0.03 -19.43
C TRP A 271 12.81 -0.68 -20.78
N PRO A 272 12.70 0.09 -21.89
CA PRO A 272 12.78 1.56 -21.98
C PRO A 272 11.61 2.26 -21.25
N ARG A 273 11.80 3.55 -20.90
CA ARG A 273 10.74 4.32 -20.27
C ARG A 273 9.57 4.58 -21.24
N GLN A 274 8.33 4.46 -20.76
CA GLN A 274 7.12 4.69 -21.58
C GLN A 274 6.85 6.18 -21.86
N ALA A 275 7.49 7.07 -21.10
CA ALA A 275 7.51 8.50 -21.31
C ALA A 275 8.87 9.06 -20.82
N PRO A 276 9.30 10.26 -21.27
CA PRO A 276 10.49 10.90 -20.73
C PRO A 276 10.44 10.98 -19.19
N ALA A 277 11.55 10.70 -18.51
CA ALA A 277 11.57 10.64 -17.05
C ALA A 277 11.07 11.94 -16.39
N TRP A 278 11.38 13.09 -16.99
CA TRP A 278 10.92 14.38 -16.48
C TRP A 278 9.40 14.57 -16.60
N ILE A 279 8.73 13.97 -17.61
CA ILE A 279 7.25 13.96 -17.72
C ILE A 279 6.64 13.12 -16.60
N GLN A 280 7.22 11.95 -16.33
CA GLN A 280 6.74 11.09 -15.24
C GLN A 280 6.92 11.77 -13.87
N LEU A 281 7.99 12.55 -13.67
CA LEU A 281 8.17 13.36 -12.47
C LEU A 281 7.20 14.56 -12.44
N ALA A 282 6.92 15.18 -13.58
CA ALA A 282 5.94 16.25 -13.68
C ALA A 282 4.53 15.78 -13.28
N ASN A 283 4.12 14.55 -13.65
CA ASN A 283 2.89 13.92 -13.17
C ASN A 283 2.85 13.85 -11.64
N VAL A 284 3.93 13.39 -11.00
CA VAL A 284 3.98 13.32 -9.52
C VAL A 284 3.85 14.72 -8.91
N GLY A 285 4.48 15.73 -9.51
CA GLY A 285 4.36 17.12 -9.07
C GLY A 285 2.95 17.68 -9.22
N GLN A 286 2.28 17.42 -10.34
CA GLN A 286 0.88 17.78 -10.57
C GLN A 286 -0.04 17.12 -9.54
N TYR A 287 0.12 15.83 -9.30
CA TYR A 287 -0.69 15.13 -8.31
C TYR A 287 -0.44 15.65 -6.89
N ALA A 288 0.79 16.06 -6.56
CA ALA A 288 1.11 16.66 -5.27
C ALA A 288 0.39 18.01 -5.07
N ASP A 289 0.35 18.86 -6.10
CA ASP A 289 -0.42 20.11 -6.12
C ASP A 289 -1.92 19.87 -5.90
N TRP A 290 -2.47 18.83 -6.54
CA TRP A 290 -3.88 18.48 -6.41
C TRP A 290 -4.30 18.03 -5.00
N GLN A 291 -3.37 17.55 -4.16
CA GLN A 291 -3.73 17.04 -2.84
C GLN A 291 -4.35 18.09 -1.91
N VAL A 292 -4.02 19.36 -2.14
CA VAL A 292 -4.45 20.46 -1.27
C VAL A 292 -5.09 21.61 -2.02
N ALA A 293 -4.89 21.68 -3.34
CA ALA A 293 -5.23 22.86 -4.11
C ALA A 293 -6.15 22.57 -5.30
N LEU A 294 -6.56 21.31 -5.54
CA LEU A 294 -7.45 20.93 -6.65
C LEU A 294 -8.77 21.72 -6.65
N GLY A 295 -9.32 22.02 -5.47
CA GLY A 295 -10.55 22.82 -5.34
C GLY A 295 -10.44 24.27 -5.82
N LEU A 296 -9.21 24.80 -5.98
CA LEU A 296 -8.95 26.15 -6.50
C LEU A 296 -8.85 26.19 -8.03
N GLY A 297 -8.96 25.05 -8.70
CA GLY A 297 -8.99 24.93 -10.16
C GLY A 297 -8.31 23.64 -10.63
N ALA A 298 -8.90 22.99 -11.65
CA ALA A 298 -8.46 21.70 -12.18
C ALA A 298 -7.54 21.78 -13.42
N THR A 299 -7.02 22.97 -13.74
CA THR A 299 -6.11 23.15 -14.88
C THR A 299 -4.75 22.46 -14.66
N VAL A 300 -4.05 22.10 -15.72
CA VAL A 300 -2.71 21.50 -15.63
C VAL A 300 -1.72 22.48 -14.99
N LEU A 301 -1.68 23.71 -15.52
CA LEU A 301 -0.88 24.78 -14.95
C LEU A 301 -1.57 25.36 -13.70
N PRO A 302 -0.87 25.47 -12.56
CA PRO A 302 -1.44 26.02 -11.35
C PRO A 302 -1.65 27.53 -11.47
N SER A 303 -2.82 28.00 -11.01
CA SER A 303 -3.06 29.42 -10.80
C SER A 303 -2.16 29.96 -9.69
N VAL A 304 -2.07 31.29 -9.55
CA VAL A 304 -1.31 31.91 -8.45
C VAL A 304 -1.83 31.44 -7.09
N GLY A 305 -3.16 31.41 -6.90
CA GLY A 305 -3.78 30.94 -5.66
C GLY A 305 -3.45 29.46 -5.38
N ARG A 306 -3.47 28.62 -6.43
CA ARG A 306 -3.12 27.20 -6.31
C ARG A 306 -1.65 27.01 -5.93
N SER A 307 -0.77 27.75 -6.60
CA SER A 307 0.67 27.77 -6.30
C SER A 307 0.96 28.21 -4.87
N VAL A 308 0.28 29.25 -4.37
CA VAL A 308 0.43 29.72 -2.98
C VAL A 308 0.00 28.62 -2.00
N ALA A 309 -1.17 28.01 -2.20
CA ALA A 309 -1.65 26.92 -1.33
C ALA A 309 -0.68 25.74 -1.30
N THR A 310 -0.20 25.31 -2.48
CA THR A 310 0.76 24.22 -2.63
C THR A 310 2.08 24.54 -1.95
N VAL A 311 2.65 25.73 -2.16
CA VAL A 311 3.91 26.15 -1.50
C VAL A 311 3.75 26.25 0.01
N THR A 312 2.64 26.78 0.52
CA THR A 312 2.37 26.81 1.96
C THR A 312 2.33 25.40 2.54
N PHE A 313 1.66 24.47 1.86
CA PHE A 313 1.56 23.09 2.32
C PHE A 313 2.91 22.35 2.26
N LEU A 314 3.74 22.64 1.26
CA LEU A 314 5.10 22.14 1.20
C LEU A 314 5.94 22.68 2.37
N ALA A 315 5.82 23.98 2.69
CA ALA A 315 6.53 24.57 3.82
C ALA A 315 6.12 23.94 5.17
N LEU A 316 4.81 23.70 5.36
CA LEU A 316 4.30 22.99 6.54
C LEU A 316 4.86 21.56 6.63
N GLY A 317 4.84 20.80 5.51
CA GLY A 317 5.39 19.46 5.47
C GLY A 317 6.89 19.41 5.80
N VAL A 318 7.67 20.36 5.28
CA VAL A 318 9.11 20.48 5.63
C VAL A 318 9.30 20.81 7.11
N TYR A 319 8.51 21.74 7.64
CA TYR A 319 8.57 22.12 9.06
C TYR A 319 8.21 20.95 9.97
N GLY A 320 7.09 20.26 9.73
CA GLY A 320 6.67 19.13 10.54
C GLY A 320 7.59 17.92 10.38
N ALA A 321 8.18 17.68 9.20
CA ALA A 321 9.22 16.69 9.02
C ALA A 321 10.47 17.00 9.88
N ALA A 322 10.88 18.27 9.94
CA ALA A 322 12.00 18.70 10.79
C ALA A 322 11.70 18.52 12.28
N ARG A 323 10.50 18.92 12.74
CA ARG A 323 10.04 18.71 14.11
C ARG A 323 9.91 17.22 14.46
N HIS A 324 9.40 16.40 13.56
CA HIS A 324 9.34 14.96 13.75
C HIS A 324 10.75 14.36 13.88
N ARG A 325 11.71 14.79 13.05
CA ARG A 325 13.11 14.33 13.16
C ARG A 325 13.74 14.68 14.51
N GLU A 326 13.43 15.84 15.07
CA GLU A 326 13.95 16.26 16.38
C GLU A 326 13.36 15.42 17.53
N ASN A 327 12.08 15.05 17.44
CA ASN A 327 11.38 14.29 18.48
C ASN A 327 11.55 12.77 18.36
N ASP A 328 11.51 12.21 17.15
CA ASP A 328 11.68 10.79 16.88
C ASP A 328 12.33 10.52 15.52
N ARG A 329 13.66 10.41 15.53
CA ARG A 329 14.45 10.08 14.33
C ARG A 329 14.10 8.72 13.73
N ARG A 330 13.61 7.78 14.54
CA ARG A 330 13.43 6.40 14.12
C ARG A 330 12.18 6.25 13.24
N THR A 331 11.04 6.74 13.70
CA THR A 331 9.81 6.78 12.89
C THR A 331 9.94 7.78 11.75
N TRP A 332 10.65 8.90 11.96
CA TRP A 332 10.95 9.84 10.88
C TRP A 332 11.70 9.18 9.72
N ARG A 333 12.75 8.40 9.99
CA ARG A 333 13.48 7.64 8.93
C ARG A 333 12.58 6.67 8.18
N ALA A 334 11.70 5.98 8.90
CA ALA A 334 10.76 5.06 8.29
C ALA A 334 9.75 5.79 7.38
N LEU A 335 9.18 6.91 7.84
CA LEU A 335 8.30 7.73 7.01
C LEU A 335 9.05 8.35 5.82
N LEU A 336 10.30 8.77 5.98
CA LEU A 336 11.10 9.24 4.85
C LEU A 336 11.29 8.16 3.78
N VAL A 337 11.52 6.92 4.20
CA VAL A 337 11.60 5.77 3.29
C VAL A 337 10.24 5.48 2.66
N LEU A 338 9.14 5.57 3.41
CA LEU A 338 7.79 5.43 2.87
C LEU A 338 7.49 6.49 1.81
N LEU A 339 7.84 7.75 2.06
CA LEU A 339 7.68 8.84 1.11
C LEU A 339 8.50 8.58 -0.16
N ALA A 340 9.78 8.20 -0.02
CA ALA A 340 10.65 7.93 -1.17
C ALA A 340 10.15 6.74 -2.01
N CYS A 341 9.74 5.65 -1.36
CA CYS A 341 9.18 4.48 -2.03
C CYS A 341 7.82 4.78 -2.66
N GLY A 342 6.93 5.48 -1.96
CA GLY A 342 5.59 5.83 -2.42
C GLY A 342 5.53 6.92 -3.47
N SER A 343 6.63 7.67 -3.67
CA SER A 343 6.75 8.70 -4.72
C SER A 343 7.63 8.21 -5.86
N LEU A 344 8.94 8.47 -5.78
CA LEU A 344 9.92 8.16 -6.82
C LEU A 344 10.03 6.64 -7.06
N GLY A 345 9.92 5.82 -6.01
CA GLY A 345 9.93 4.36 -6.15
C GLY A 345 8.77 3.84 -6.98
N VAL A 346 7.54 4.31 -6.70
CA VAL A 346 6.34 3.98 -7.49
C VAL A 346 6.47 4.50 -8.93
N ALA A 347 6.90 5.76 -9.13
CA ALA A 347 7.08 6.33 -10.46
C ALA A 347 8.11 5.54 -11.29
N ALA A 348 9.23 5.15 -10.68
CA ALA A 348 10.24 4.31 -11.31
C ALA A 348 9.69 2.92 -11.63
N TYR A 349 8.98 2.29 -10.69
CA TYR A 349 8.48 0.92 -10.85
C TYR A 349 7.38 0.80 -11.91
N LEU A 350 6.38 1.68 -11.86
CA LEU A 350 5.21 1.59 -12.74
C LEU A 350 5.52 1.97 -14.19
N ASN A 351 6.57 2.77 -14.42
CA ASN A 351 6.97 3.23 -15.74
C ASN A 351 5.78 3.74 -16.58
N LEU A 352 4.96 4.61 -15.96
CA LEU A 352 3.70 5.09 -16.54
C LEU A 352 3.93 5.83 -17.86
N LYS A 353 2.91 5.80 -18.73
CA LYS A 353 2.83 6.71 -19.87
C LYS A 353 2.66 8.16 -19.40
N ALA A 354 2.65 9.12 -20.32
CA ALA A 354 2.28 10.49 -19.98
C ALA A 354 0.85 10.52 -19.41
N GLY A 355 0.60 11.39 -18.42
CA GLY A 355 -0.75 11.51 -17.84
C GLY A 355 -1.71 12.08 -18.90
N PRO A 356 -3.03 11.85 -18.80
CA PRO A 356 -3.99 12.41 -19.77
C PRO A 356 -3.86 13.93 -19.93
N SER A 357 -3.53 14.63 -18.84
CA SER A 357 -3.47 16.09 -18.81
C SER A 357 -2.04 16.66 -18.94
N ILE A 358 -0.98 15.86 -18.82
CA ILE A 358 0.41 16.31 -18.98
C ILE A 358 1.01 15.81 -20.29
N GLY A 359 1.80 16.68 -20.93
CA GLY A 359 2.55 16.35 -22.15
C GLY A 359 1.88 16.86 -23.43
N ALA A 360 0.62 17.31 -23.37
CA ALA A 360 -0.03 17.97 -24.49
C ALA A 360 0.76 19.21 -24.96
N GLY A 361 1.03 19.31 -26.26
CA GLY A 361 1.82 20.38 -26.86
C GLY A 361 3.33 20.33 -26.59
N VAL A 362 3.82 19.32 -25.84
CA VAL A 362 5.25 19.10 -25.59
C VAL A 362 5.71 17.75 -26.16
N LEU A 363 4.89 16.72 -26.02
CA LEU A 363 5.09 15.43 -26.65
C LEU A 363 4.45 15.43 -28.05
N PRO A 364 4.92 14.56 -28.97
CA PRO A 364 4.24 14.35 -30.25
C PRO A 364 2.77 13.95 -30.04
N ASP A 365 1.87 14.35 -30.93
CA ASP A 365 0.43 14.03 -30.83
C ASP A 365 0.14 12.51 -30.84
N SER A 366 1.07 11.71 -31.37
CA SER A 366 1.02 10.24 -31.37
C SER A 366 1.57 9.60 -30.10
N ALA A 367 2.08 10.38 -29.14
CA ALA A 367 2.61 9.86 -27.89
C ALA A 367 1.52 9.13 -27.10
N PRO A 368 1.81 7.96 -26.52
CA PRO A 368 0.82 7.23 -25.74
C PRO A 368 0.57 7.94 -24.40
N HIS A 369 -0.71 8.09 -24.04
CA HIS A 369 -1.14 8.60 -22.73
C HIS A 369 -1.84 7.52 -21.92
N GLU A 370 -1.84 7.69 -20.60
CA GLU A 370 -2.71 6.93 -19.69
C GLU A 370 -4.18 7.24 -19.97
N ALA A 371 -5.07 6.27 -19.71
CA ALA A 371 -6.50 6.43 -19.93
C ALA A 371 -7.19 7.36 -18.91
N ARG A 372 -6.60 7.49 -17.72
CA ARG A 372 -7.05 8.40 -16.65
C ARG A 372 -5.86 8.81 -15.78
N GLU A 373 -6.06 9.83 -14.96
CA GLU A 373 -5.09 10.23 -13.95
C GLU A 373 -4.85 9.10 -12.95
N ARG A 374 -3.62 8.98 -12.46
CA ARG A 374 -3.15 7.84 -11.67
C ARG A 374 -2.56 8.27 -10.32
N ASP A 375 -3.06 9.37 -9.77
CA ASP A 375 -2.68 9.93 -8.47
C ASP A 375 -2.81 8.91 -7.32
N TYR A 376 -3.82 8.04 -7.37
CA TYR A 376 -4.06 6.97 -6.39
C TYR A 376 -2.90 5.98 -6.23
N PHE A 377 -2.01 5.80 -7.21
CA PHE A 377 -0.80 4.99 -7.02
C PHE A 377 0.18 5.61 -6.02
N PHE A 378 0.11 6.93 -5.83
CA PHE A 378 0.98 7.72 -4.97
C PHE A 378 0.35 8.05 -3.61
N ALA A 379 -0.79 7.42 -3.28
CA ALA A 379 -1.53 7.68 -2.04
C ALA A 379 -0.67 7.58 -0.78
N LEU A 380 0.29 6.65 -0.71
CA LEU A 380 1.22 6.53 0.43
C LEU A 380 2.20 7.70 0.53
N ALA A 381 2.61 8.31 -0.59
CA ALA A 381 3.43 9.53 -0.56
C ALA A 381 2.63 10.72 -0.04
N PHE A 382 1.42 10.92 -0.57
CA PHE A 382 0.53 12.00 -0.14
C PHE A 382 0.10 11.85 1.31
N TRP A 383 -0.22 10.62 1.73
CA TRP A 383 -0.46 10.27 3.12
C TRP A 383 0.71 10.68 4.01
N THR A 384 1.93 10.28 3.64
CA THR A 384 3.13 10.57 4.44
C THR A 384 3.40 12.06 4.53
N TRP A 385 3.23 12.79 3.42
CA TRP A 385 3.40 14.24 3.44
C TRP A 385 2.32 14.92 4.28
N GLY A 386 1.06 14.48 4.18
CA GLY A 386 -0.03 14.96 5.02
C GLY A 386 0.20 14.74 6.51
N LEU A 387 0.84 13.62 6.91
CA LEU A 387 1.25 13.38 8.30
C LEU A 387 2.29 14.39 8.81
N TRP A 388 3.11 14.97 7.93
CA TRP A 388 4.08 15.99 8.32
C TRP A 388 3.51 17.41 8.20
N ALA A 389 2.57 17.64 7.30
CA ALA A 389 2.03 18.98 7.08
C ALA A 389 0.98 19.41 8.12
N GLY A 390 0.22 18.45 8.68
CA GLY A 390 -0.68 18.68 9.82
C GLY A 390 0.02 18.47 11.15
#